data_AF-A0A6I3LDA9-F1
#
_entry.id   AF-A0A6I3LDA9-F1
#
_cell.length_a   1.000
_cell.length_b   1.000
_cell.length_c   1.000
_cell.angle_alpha   90.00
_cell.angle_beta   90.00
_cell.angle_gamma   90.00
#
_symmetry.space_group_name_H-M   'P 1'
#
loop_
_entity.id
_entity.type
_entity.pdbx_description
1 polymer ?
#
loop_
_entity_poly.entity_id
_entity_poly.type
_entity_poly.pdbx_seq_one_letter_code
_entity_poly.pdbx_strand_id
1 'polypeptide(L)'
;VDESIQILQGLRDRYEAHHRVSISDEAIIEAVKLSDRYITDRFLPDKAIDVIDEAGSKVRLRSFTTPPNLKELEVKLEEVRKEKDAAVQSQE
;
A
#
# COMPACT_ATOMS: atom_id res chain seq x y z
N VAL A 1 -26.73 -2.87 1.70
CA VAL A 1 -25.51 -3.71 1.74
C VAL A 1 -25.25 -4.33 0.37
N ASP A 2 -26.14 -5.19 -0.14
CA ASP A 2 -25.92 -5.89 -1.41
C ASP A 2 -25.78 -4.96 -2.62
N GLU A 3 -26.63 -3.93 -2.72
CA GLU A 3 -26.49 -2.89 -3.76
C GLU A 3 -25.13 -2.19 -3.69
N SER A 4 -24.63 -1.92 -2.49
CA SER A 4 -23.32 -1.27 -2.29
C SER A 4 -22.18 -2.17 -2.75
N ILE A 5 -22.29 -3.50 -2.52
CA ILE A 5 -21.34 -4.48 -3.05
C ILE A 5 -21.31 -4.43 -4.58
N GLN A 6 -22.49 -4.42 -5.23
CA GLN A 6 -22.59 -4.35 -6.70
C GLN A 6 -22.02 -3.04 -7.25
N ILE A 7 -22.26 -1.92 -6.57
CA ILE A 7 -21.67 -0.61 -6.94
C ILE A 7 -20.14 -0.69 -6.88
N LEU A 8 -19.56 -1.20 -5.78
CA LEU A 8 -18.11 -1.35 -5.65
C LEU A 8 -17.53 -2.33 -6.69
N GLN A 9 -18.24 -3.42 -7.01
CA GLN A 9 -17.85 -4.35 -8.08
C GLN A 9 -17.80 -3.65 -9.45
N GLY A 10 -18.79 -2.79 -9.76
CA GLY A 10 -18.80 -1.99 -10.98
C GLY A 10 -17.70 -0.92 -11.04
N LEU A 11 -17.17 -0.50 -9.89
CA LEU A 11 -16.07 0.45 -9.79
C LEU A 11 -14.68 -0.21 -9.71
N ARG A 12 -14.61 -1.54 -9.49
CA ARG A 12 -13.38 -2.30 -9.24
C ARG A 12 -12.27 -1.95 -10.22
N ASP A 13 -12.52 -2.15 -11.52
CA ASP A 13 -11.49 -2.00 -12.56
C ASP A 13 -10.84 -0.62 -12.55
N ARG A 14 -11.62 0.43 -12.25
CA ARG A 14 -11.12 1.81 -12.15
C ARG A 14 -10.21 2.00 -10.94
N TYR A 15 -10.59 1.46 -9.79
CA TYR A 15 -9.80 1.56 -8.56
C TYR A 15 -8.53 0.71 -8.62
N GLU A 16 -8.62 -0.50 -9.16
CA GLU A 16 -7.46 -1.36 -9.41
C GLU A 16 -6.44 -0.67 -10.31
N ALA A 17 -6.88 -0.05 -11.41
CA ALA A 17 -6.00 0.70 -12.30
C ALA A 17 -5.39 1.93 -11.61
N HIS A 18 -6.17 2.67 -10.82
CA HIS A 18 -5.71 3.87 -10.12
C HIS A 18 -4.64 3.56 -9.06
N HIS A 19 -4.88 2.52 -8.26
CA HIS A 19 -4.00 2.12 -7.16
C HIS A 19 -2.93 1.11 -7.56
N ARG A 20 -3.03 0.51 -8.74
CA ARG A 20 -2.15 -0.57 -9.22
C ARG A 20 -2.14 -1.76 -8.26
N VAL A 21 -3.33 -2.17 -7.83
CA VAL A 21 -3.57 -3.32 -6.93
C VAL A 21 -4.69 -4.17 -7.49
N SER A 22 -4.81 -5.42 -7.03
CA SER A 22 -5.99 -6.26 -7.27
C SER A 22 -6.86 -6.29 -6.02
N ILE A 23 -8.18 -6.13 -6.21
CA ILE A 23 -9.18 -6.05 -5.15
C ILE A 23 -10.05 -7.31 -5.21
N SER A 24 -9.89 -8.21 -4.23
CA SER A 24 -10.68 -9.45 -4.17
C SER A 24 -12.17 -9.18 -3.91
N ASP A 25 -13.03 -10.15 -4.27
CA ASP A 25 -14.46 -10.11 -3.92
C ASP A 25 -14.66 -10.03 -2.40
N GLU A 26 -13.88 -10.81 -1.65
CA GLU A 26 -13.91 -10.80 -0.19
C GLU A 26 -13.57 -9.43 0.38
N ALA A 27 -12.57 -8.72 -0.18
CA ALA A 27 -12.22 -7.38 0.26
C ALA A 27 -13.36 -6.38 0.06
N ILE A 28 -14.10 -6.46 -1.05
CA ILE A 28 -15.27 -5.61 -1.30
C ILE A 28 -16.37 -5.92 -0.28
N ILE A 29 -16.69 -7.20 -0.10
CA ILE A 29 -17.76 -7.65 0.80
C ILE A 29 -17.46 -7.18 2.24
N GLU A 30 -16.24 -7.40 2.72
CA GLU A 30 -15.85 -7.02 4.07
C GLU A 30 -15.73 -5.49 4.24
N ALA A 31 -15.25 -4.76 3.23
CA ALA A 31 -15.24 -3.30 3.27
C ALA A 31 -16.67 -2.74 3.45
N VAL A 32 -17.65 -3.27 2.73
CA VAL A 32 -19.06 -2.87 2.89
C VAL A 32 -19.60 -3.25 4.26
N LYS A 33 -19.42 -4.50 4.71
CA LYS A 33 -19.98 -4.97 6.00
C LYS A 33 -19.36 -4.25 7.20
N LEU A 34 -18.05 -4.07 7.22
CA LEU A 34 -17.35 -3.46 8.34
C LEU A 34 -17.57 -1.95 8.37
N SER A 35 -17.58 -1.27 7.23
CA SER A 35 -17.94 0.15 7.18
C SER A 35 -19.40 0.35 7.60
N ASP A 36 -20.31 -0.56 7.25
CA ASP A 36 -21.69 -0.50 7.73
C ASP A 36 -21.79 -0.59 9.24
N ARG A 37 -21.06 -1.53 9.83
CA ARG A 37 -21.10 -1.83 11.27
C ARG A 37 -20.39 -0.80 12.14
N TYR A 38 -19.26 -0.27 11.68
CA TYR A 38 -18.34 0.51 12.53
C TYR A 38 -18.23 1.99 12.16
N ILE A 39 -18.64 2.39 10.95
CA ILE A 39 -18.66 3.79 10.52
C ILE A 39 -20.12 4.23 10.44
N THR A 40 -20.68 4.64 11.58
CA THR A 40 -22.12 4.90 11.76
C THR A 40 -22.54 6.33 11.40
N ASP A 41 -21.60 7.24 11.26
CA ASP A 41 -21.80 8.66 10.91
C ASP A 41 -21.86 8.91 9.39
N ARG A 42 -21.70 7.87 8.57
CA ARG A 42 -21.70 7.93 7.11
C ARG A 42 -22.58 6.85 6.48
N PHE A 43 -22.95 7.09 5.22
CA PHE A 43 -23.85 6.23 4.46
C PHE A 43 -23.09 5.35 3.47
N LEU A 44 -23.61 4.14 3.25
CA LEU A 44 -23.22 3.34 2.09
C LEU A 44 -23.76 3.96 0.79
N PRO A 45 -23.08 3.78 -0.37
CA PRO A 45 -21.83 3.05 -0.56
C PRO A 45 -20.56 3.87 -0.24
N ASP A 46 -20.69 5.19 -0.07
CA ASP A 46 -19.60 6.17 0.05
C ASP A 46 -18.53 5.78 1.09
N LYS A 47 -18.96 5.43 2.31
CA LYS A 47 -18.01 4.98 3.35
C LYS A 47 -17.23 3.71 3.01
N ALA A 48 -17.78 2.82 2.20
CA ALA A 48 -17.09 1.60 1.76
C ALA A 48 -16.10 1.90 0.63
N ILE A 49 -16.45 2.85 -0.25
CA ILE A 49 -15.56 3.33 -1.32
C ILE A 49 -14.29 3.92 -0.70
N ASP A 50 -14.42 4.76 0.32
CA ASP A 50 -13.27 5.37 0.99
C ASP A 50 -12.36 4.34 1.66
N VAL A 51 -12.94 3.32 2.31
CA VAL A 51 -12.17 2.22 2.90
C VAL A 51 -11.33 1.49 1.83
N ILE A 52 -11.90 1.25 0.65
CA ILE A 52 -11.20 0.63 -0.47
C ILE A 52 -10.11 1.57 -1.04
N ASP A 53 -10.40 2.85 -1.18
CA ASP A 53 -9.46 3.85 -1.71
C ASP A 53 -8.22 4.02 -0.84
N GLU A 54 -8.43 4.16 0.47
CA GLU A 54 -7.34 4.27 1.45
C GLU A 54 -6.51 2.98 1.51
N ALA A 55 -7.17 1.81 1.49
CA ALA A 55 -6.50 0.53 1.47
C ALA A 55 -5.65 0.35 0.20
N GLY A 56 -6.20 0.70 -0.96
CA GLY A 56 -5.50 0.67 -2.25
C GLY A 56 -4.25 1.56 -2.23
N SER A 57 -4.39 2.81 -1.79
CA SER A 57 -3.29 3.76 -1.63
C SER A 57 -2.20 3.22 -0.70
N LYS A 58 -2.59 2.63 0.43
CA LYS A 58 -1.68 2.08 1.44
C LYS A 58 -0.89 0.89 0.92
N VAL A 59 -1.54 -0.04 0.21
CA VAL A 59 -0.87 -1.20 -0.39
C VAL A 59 0.12 -0.76 -1.48
N ARG A 60 -0.29 0.19 -2.31
CA ARG A 60 0.59 0.79 -3.32
C ARG A 60 1.84 1.39 -2.69
N LEU A 61 1.69 2.23 -1.66
CA LEU A 61 2.81 2.84 -0.95
C LEU A 61 3.78 1.81 -0.37
N ARG A 62 3.26 0.75 0.26
CA ARG A 62 4.10 -0.36 0.79
C ARG A 62 4.87 -1.09 -0.29
N SER A 63 4.37 -1.12 -1.53
CA SER A 63 5.09 -1.74 -2.65
C SER A 63 6.31 -0.91 -3.09
N PHE A 64 6.32 0.39 -2.78
CA PHE A 64 7.44 1.30 -3.06
C PHE A 64 8.42 1.46 -1.88
N THR A 65 8.14 0.89 -0.70
CA THR A 65 9.07 0.99 0.42
C THR A 65 10.25 0.06 0.20
N THR A 66 11.46 0.62 0.24
CA THR A 66 12.72 -0.12 0.15
C THR A 66 12.75 -1.25 1.19
N PRO A 67 13.06 -2.50 0.80
CA PRO A 67 13.19 -3.60 1.74
C PRO A 67 14.20 -3.25 2.84
N PRO A 68 13.93 -3.55 4.12
CA PRO A 68 14.83 -3.21 5.22
C PRO A 68 16.24 -3.78 5.02
N ASN A 69 16.36 -4.97 4.41
CA ASN A 69 17.64 -5.58 4.06
C ASN A 69 18.45 -4.75 3.05
N LEU A 70 17.79 -4.06 2.11
CA LEU A 70 18.49 -3.20 1.15
C LEU A 70 19.12 -1.99 1.85
N LYS A 71 18.43 -1.44 2.84
CA LYS A 71 18.93 -0.30 3.63
C LYS A 71 20.15 -0.68 4.47
N GLU A 72 20.18 -1.89 5.04
CA GLU A 72 21.36 -2.42 5.72
C GLU A 72 22.54 -2.64 4.75
N LEU A 73 22.27 -3.14 3.55
CA LEU A 73 23.28 -3.30 2.50
C LEU A 73 23.86 -1.95 2.03
N GLU A 74 23.03 -0.90 1.94
CA GLU A 74 23.50 0.47 1.62
C GLU A 74 24.45 1.01 2.70
N VAL A 75 24.13 0.79 3.98
CA VAL A 75 25.00 1.19 5.09
C VAL A 75 26.35 0.46 5.02
N LYS A 76 26.33 -0.87 4.84
CA LYS A 76 27.55 -1.67 4.70
C LYS A 76 28.38 -1.26 3.49
N LEU A 77 27.74 -0.96 2.36
CA LEU A 77 28.43 -0.50 1.16
C LEU A 77 29.15 0.83 1.41
N GLU A 78 28.51 1.74 2.16
CA GLU A 78 29.10 3.02 2.50
C GLU A 78 30.27 2.90 3.49
N GLU A 79 30.19 1.98 4.45
CA GLU A 79 31.31 1.64 5.33
C GLU A 79 32.51 1.10 4.54
N VAL A 80 32.28 0.12 3.67
CA VAL A 80 33.34 -0.45 2.82
C VAL A 80 33.97 0.59 1.89
N ARG A 81 33.17 1.54 1.36
CA ARG A 81 33.71 2.65 0.55
C ARG A 81 34.65 3.54 1.36
N LYS A 82 34.27 3.91 2.59
CA LYS A 82 35.11 4.71 3.49
C LYS A 82 36.40 3.99 3.87
N GLU A 83 36.32 2.70 4.19
CA GLU A 83 37.51 1.88 4.48
C GLU A 83 38.46 1.83 3.28
N LYS A 84 37.92 1.62 2.07
CA LYS A 84 38.70 1.60 0.83
C LYS A 84 39.37 2.96 0.56
N ASP A 85 38.65 4.07 0.71
CA ASP A 85 39.20 5.41 0.50
C ASP A 85 40.29 5.76 1.54
N ALA A 86 40.10 5.37 2.80
CA ALA A 86 41.11 5.54 3.86
C ALA A 86 42.38 4.72 3.59
N ALA A 87 42.23 3.46 3.16
CA ALA A 87 43.37 2.61 2.81
C ALA A 87 44.17 3.19 1.63
N VAL A 88 43.49 3.74 0.62
CA VAL A 88 44.14 4.43 -0.51
C VAL A 88 44.91 5.66 -0.04
N GLN A 89 44.33 6.50 0.83
CA GLN A 89 45.03 7.66 1.39
C GLN A 89 46.24 7.29 2.25
N SER A 90 46.22 6.14 2.94
CA SER A 90 47.36 5.68 3.75
C SER A 90 48.53 5.11 2.94
N GLN A 91 48.36 4.91 1.62
CA GLN A 91 49.40 4.41 0.73
C GLN A 91 50.22 5.52 0.03
N GLU A 92 49.82 6.80 0.16
CA GLU A 92 50.63 7.97 -0.18
C GLU A 92 51.47 8.46 1.02
#